data_AF-A0A6A5AX33-F1
#
_entry.id   AF-A0A6A5AX33-F1
#
_cell.length_a   1.000
_cell.length_b   1.000
_cell.length_c   1.000
_cell.angle_alpha   90.00
_cell.angle_beta   90.00
_cell.angle_gamma   90.00
#
_symmetry.space_group_name_H-M   'P 1'
#
loop_
_entity.id
_entity.type
_entity.pdbx_description
1 polymer ?
#
loop_
_entity_poly.entity_id
_entity_poly.type
_entity_poly.pdbx_seq_one_letter_code
_entity_poly.pdbx_strand_id
1 'polypeptide(L)'
;MGNREAHGTCVFLFWHRKFLLGFENMLRSLGGQYKCLTLPYWDYVQNYATMQNTPQAQRCTSIETCAPIATGLGGSTQGSTSSASFFGYTYASNRCVNQRPVNHMCTTAGSASCPKCTPRGNWANTGMISDMGIANVRQSVLGGSDILTVSRNIESSPHNILHNTLNGPMANVQISPVDPIFFMHHNTIDLLHTIYYHCKVEPANLSDLQQQND
;
A
#
# COMPACT_ATOMS: atom_id res chain seq x y z
N MET A 1 -7.80 16.31 8.03
CA MET A 1 -6.48 15.84 8.47
C MET A 1 -5.60 15.78 7.24
N GLY A 2 -4.47 16.48 7.25
CA GLY A 2 -3.55 16.58 6.12
C GLY A 2 -2.42 15.55 6.15
N ASN A 3 -1.51 15.68 5.18
CA ASN A 3 -0.36 14.79 5.00
C ASN A 3 0.65 14.87 6.16
N ARG A 4 0.78 16.05 6.79
CA ARG A 4 1.68 16.27 7.94
C ARG A 4 1.21 15.53 9.19
N GLU A 5 -0.09 15.39 9.36
CA GLU A 5 -0.64 14.59 10.46
C GLU A 5 -0.50 13.10 10.15
N ALA A 6 -0.59 12.71 8.88
CA ALA A 6 -0.62 11.32 8.43
C ALA A 6 0.73 10.58 8.56
N HIS A 7 1.87 11.26 8.64
CA HIS A 7 3.21 10.66 8.57
C HIS A 7 4.16 11.25 9.61
N GLY A 8 5.11 10.46 10.11
CA GLY A 8 6.11 10.88 11.10
C GLY A 8 5.53 11.19 12.47
N THR A 9 4.33 10.68 12.77
CA THR A 9 3.60 10.91 14.02
C THR A 9 3.11 9.59 14.63
N CYS A 10 2.68 9.63 15.90
CA CYS A 10 2.01 8.50 16.54
C CYS A 10 0.63 8.19 15.93
N VAL A 11 0.05 9.11 15.15
CA VAL A 11 -1.27 8.91 14.54
C VAL A 11 -1.20 8.29 13.15
N PHE A 12 -0.01 8.00 12.61
CA PHE A 12 0.18 7.40 11.27
C PHE A 12 -0.75 6.19 11.03
N LEU A 13 -0.72 5.20 11.94
CA LEU A 13 -1.53 3.98 11.80
C LEU A 13 -3.04 4.28 11.89
N PHE A 14 -3.45 5.11 12.85
CA PHE A 14 -4.85 5.45 13.07
C PHE A 14 -5.43 6.33 11.96
N TRP A 15 -4.62 7.26 11.43
CA TRP A 15 -4.99 8.14 10.33
C TRP A 15 -5.26 7.32 9.08
N HIS A 16 -4.35 6.40 8.72
CA HIS A 16 -4.51 5.54 7.55
C HIS A 16 -5.68 4.56 7.72
N ARG A 17 -5.90 4.00 8.91
CA ARG A 17 -7.12 3.20 9.21
C ARG A 17 -8.40 3.98 8.90
N LYS A 18 -8.50 5.23 9.38
CA LYS A 18 -9.66 6.08 9.12
C LYS A 18 -9.79 6.44 7.63
N PHE A 19 -8.68 6.68 6.94
CA PHE A 19 -8.67 6.97 5.51
C PHE A 19 -9.18 5.78 4.68
N LEU A 20 -8.69 4.57 4.98
CA LEU A 20 -9.15 3.33 4.35
C LEU A 20 -10.64 3.08 4.58
N LEU A 21 -11.12 3.26 5.82
CA LEU A 21 -12.54 3.11 6.14
C LEU A 21 -13.41 4.11 5.36
N GLY A 22 -12.94 5.35 5.22
CA GLY A 22 -13.60 6.37 4.40
C GLY A 22 -13.69 5.96 2.93
N PHE A 23 -12.59 5.47 2.37
CA PHE A 23 -12.55 5.00 0.97
C PHE A 23 -13.42 3.75 0.74
N GLU A 24 -13.37 2.78 1.64
CA GLU A 24 -14.21 1.58 1.57
C GLU A 24 -15.70 1.93 1.64
N ASN A 25 -16.10 2.82 2.55
CA ASN A 25 -17.48 3.28 2.65
C ASN A 25 -17.93 4.08 1.43
N MET A 26 -17.04 4.88 0.84
CA MET A 26 -17.30 5.54 -0.45
C MET A 26 -17.58 4.49 -1.54
N LEU A 27 -16.77 3.45 -1.67
CA LEU A 27 -17.02 2.37 -2.64
C LEU A 27 -18.35 1.65 -2.39
N ARG A 28 -18.67 1.32 -1.12
CA ARG A 28 -19.95 0.72 -0.73
C ARG A 28 -21.16 1.60 -1.07
N SER A 29 -20.98 2.91 -1.08
CA SER A 29 -22.04 3.87 -1.41
C SER A 29 -22.41 3.91 -2.90
N LEU A 30 -21.60 3.29 -3.78
CA LEU A 30 -21.84 3.29 -5.23
C LEU A 30 -22.98 2.37 -5.70
N GLY A 31 -23.73 1.75 -4.77
CA GLY A 31 -24.95 1.00 -5.05
C GLY A 31 -24.95 -0.42 -4.48
N GLY A 32 -26.08 -1.12 -4.62
CA GLY A 32 -26.33 -2.42 -3.99
C GLY A 32 -25.27 -3.49 -4.28
N GLN A 33 -24.70 -3.50 -5.50
CA GLN A 33 -23.64 -4.43 -5.90
C GLN A 33 -22.36 -4.28 -5.06
N TYR A 34 -22.10 -3.10 -4.48
CA TYR A 34 -20.89 -2.81 -3.71
C TYR A 34 -21.13 -2.78 -2.20
N LYS A 35 -22.37 -2.95 -1.73
CA LYS A 35 -22.74 -2.85 -0.30
C LYS A 35 -21.84 -3.68 0.62
N CYS A 36 -21.44 -4.88 0.16
CA CYS A 36 -20.63 -5.82 0.93
C CYS A 36 -19.14 -5.82 0.52
N LEU A 37 -18.70 -4.82 -0.26
CA LEU A 37 -17.30 -4.71 -0.65
C LEU A 37 -16.41 -4.55 0.60
N THR A 38 -15.31 -5.27 0.63
CA THR A 38 -14.20 -5.07 1.55
C THR A 38 -12.94 -4.84 0.73
N LEU A 39 -12.07 -3.94 1.18
CA LEU A 39 -10.78 -3.74 0.53
C LEU A 39 -9.87 -4.95 0.85
N PRO A 40 -9.23 -5.56 -0.16
CA PRO A 40 -8.25 -6.60 0.09
C PRO A 40 -6.94 -5.99 0.59
N TYR A 41 -6.22 -6.71 1.43
CA TYR A 41 -4.82 -6.42 1.76
C TYR A 41 -3.88 -7.10 0.77
N TRP A 42 -2.66 -6.59 0.63
CA TRP A 42 -1.59 -7.26 -0.10
C TRP A 42 -0.73 -8.10 0.86
N ASP A 43 -0.86 -9.42 0.77
CA ASP A 43 -0.03 -10.36 1.55
C ASP A 43 1.42 -10.45 1.03
N TYR A 44 2.19 -9.38 1.27
CA TYR A 44 3.59 -9.36 0.83
C TYR A 44 4.46 -10.39 1.58
N VAL A 45 4.04 -10.90 2.75
CA VAL A 45 4.80 -11.91 3.50
C VAL A 45 4.74 -13.24 2.77
N GLN A 46 3.51 -13.65 2.41
CA GLN A 46 3.32 -14.86 1.64
C GLN A 46 3.94 -14.74 0.24
N ASN A 47 3.77 -13.59 -0.42
CA ASN A 47 4.34 -13.38 -1.76
C ASN A 47 5.89 -13.32 -1.74
N TYR A 48 6.49 -12.80 -0.67
CA TYR A 48 7.95 -12.86 -0.48
C TYR A 48 8.42 -14.29 -0.24
N ALA A 49 7.70 -15.07 0.58
CA ALA A 49 8.01 -16.48 0.82
C ALA A 49 7.92 -17.32 -0.46
N THR A 50 6.97 -17.05 -1.37
CA THR A 50 6.88 -17.76 -2.66
C THR A 50 8.04 -17.44 -3.60
N MET A 51 8.69 -16.28 -3.45
CA MET A 51 9.91 -15.96 -4.19
C MET A 51 11.12 -16.75 -3.66
N GLN A 52 11.09 -17.14 -2.38
CA GLN A 52 12.19 -17.88 -1.78
C GLN A 52 12.24 -19.33 -2.28
N ASN A 53 13.47 -19.78 -2.55
CA ASN A 53 13.75 -21.07 -3.15
C ASN A 53 13.46 -22.21 -2.18
N THR A 54 12.24 -22.74 -2.22
CA THR A 54 11.92 -24.01 -1.57
C THR A 54 11.64 -25.07 -2.64
N PRO A 55 11.90 -26.37 -2.37
CA PRO A 55 11.49 -27.45 -3.27
C PRO A 55 9.98 -27.45 -3.60
N GLN A 56 9.16 -26.76 -2.80
CA GLN A 56 7.70 -26.72 -2.89
C GLN A 56 7.14 -25.45 -3.57
N ALA A 57 7.93 -24.39 -3.75
CA ALA A 57 7.50 -23.15 -4.39
C ALA A 57 8.20 -22.97 -5.74
N GLN A 58 7.42 -22.91 -6.83
CA GLN A 58 7.94 -22.43 -8.12
C GLN A 58 8.36 -20.96 -7.95
N ARG A 59 9.63 -20.64 -8.27
CA ARG A 59 10.20 -19.30 -8.07
C ARG A 59 9.47 -18.30 -8.97
N CYS A 60 8.57 -17.52 -8.39
CA CYS A 60 8.31 -16.19 -8.93
C CYS A 60 9.59 -15.35 -8.77
N THR A 61 9.80 -14.37 -9.64
CA THR A 61 11.07 -13.63 -9.72
C THR A 61 10.89 -12.12 -9.57
N SER A 62 9.64 -11.66 -9.52
CA SER A 62 9.29 -10.25 -9.51
C SER A 62 7.97 -9.99 -8.80
N ILE A 63 7.71 -8.74 -8.42
CA ILE A 63 6.46 -8.32 -7.79
C ILE A 63 5.25 -8.81 -8.59
N GLU A 64 5.27 -8.66 -9.93
CA GLU A 64 4.14 -9.11 -10.75
C GLU A 64 3.96 -10.63 -10.79
N THR A 65 5.05 -11.38 -10.78
CA THR A 65 4.97 -12.85 -10.82
C THR A 65 4.69 -13.45 -9.44
N CYS A 66 5.02 -12.74 -8.37
CA CYS A 66 4.81 -13.17 -6.99
C CYS A 66 3.47 -12.72 -6.40
N ALA A 67 2.96 -11.57 -6.83
CA ALA A 67 1.79 -10.93 -6.25
C ALA A 67 0.68 -10.73 -7.31
N PRO A 68 -0.34 -11.61 -7.34
CA PRO A 68 -1.48 -11.47 -8.27
C PRO A 68 -2.18 -10.12 -8.21
N ILE A 69 -2.11 -9.42 -7.07
CA ILE A 69 -2.70 -8.09 -6.90
C ILE A 69 -2.02 -7.03 -7.79
N ALA A 70 -0.72 -7.17 -8.07
CA ALA A 70 0.00 -6.24 -8.92
C ALA A 70 -0.48 -6.32 -10.38
N THR A 71 -0.67 -7.54 -10.90
CA THR A 71 -1.20 -7.77 -12.25
C THR A 71 -2.71 -7.52 -12.33
N GLY A 72 -3.47 -7.91 -11.31
CA GLY A 72 -4.92 -7.65 -11.20
C GLY A 72 -5.29 -6.17 -11.16
N LEU A 73 -4.36 -5.31 -10.73
CA LEU A 73 -4.50 -3.85 -10.77
C LEU A 73 -3.82 -3.21 -11.98
N GLY A 74 -3.57 -3.97 -13.05
CA GLY A 74 -3.10 -3.47 -14.34
C GLY A 74 -1.62 -3.67 -14.63
N GLY A 75 -0.84 -4.23 -13.69
CA GLY A 75 0.61 -4.47 -13.86
C GLY A 75 1.41 -3.19 -14.10
N SER A 76 2.57 -3.32 -14.74
CA SER A 76 3.51 -2.22 -14.96
C SER A 76 4.05 -2.09 -16.38
N THR A 77 3.81 -3.09 -17.24
CA THR A 77 4.53 -3.24 -18.52
C THR A 77 3.79 -2.69 -19.74
N GLN A 78 2.45 -2.61 -19.67
CA GLN A 78 1.61 -2.18 -20.79
C GLN A 78 1.39 -0.68 -20.77
N GLY A 79 1.62 0.01 -21.89
CA GLY A 79 1.48 1.47 -22.01
C GLY A 79 2.66 2.13 -22.74
N SER A 80 2.93 3.38 -22.43
CA SER A 80 4.08 4.14 -22.97
C SER A 80 4.60 5.12 -21.93
N THR A 81 5.83 5.60 -22.08
CA THR A 81 6.31 6.73 -21.27
C THR A 81 5.48 7.98 -21.59
N SER A 82 5.38 8.88 -20.62
CA SER A 82 4.65 10.15 -20.76
C SER A 82 5.29 11.21 -19.89
N SER A 83 5.34 12.44 -20.41
CA SER A 83 5.75 13.64 -19.67
C SER A 83 4.56 14.46 -19.15
N ALA A 84 3.35 13.92 -19.25
CA ALA A 84 2.15 14.58 -18.73
C ALA A 84 2.27 14.83 -17.23
N SER A 85 1.68 15.94 -16.77
CA SER A 85 1.63 16.26 -15.35
C SER A 85 0.53 15.47 -14.65
N PHE A 86 0.91 14.80 -13.57
CA PHE A 86 0.05 14.08 -12.64
C PHE A 86 0.00 14.88 -11.34
N PHE A 87 -1.07 15.66 -11.17
CA PHE A 87 -1.26 16.53 -10.00
C PHE A 87 -0.07 17.45 -9.69
N GLY A 88 0.57 18.00 -10.73
CA GLY A 88 1.73 18.88 -10.58
C GLY A 88 3.09 18.17 -10.64
N TYR A 89 3.12 16.84 -10.72
CA TYR A 89 4.36 16.04 -10.80
C TYR A 89 4.51 15.37 -12.16
N THR A 90 5.75 15.11 -12.59
CA THR A 90 6.04 14.45 -13.87
C THR A 90 6.89 13.21 -13.65
N TYR A 91 6.58 12.14 -14.37
CA TYR A 91 7.19 10.81 -14.23
C TYR A 91 7.73 10.30 -15.57
N ALA A 92 8.59 11.09 -16.22
CA ALA A 92 9.01 10.83 -17.61
C ALA A 92 9.74 9.49 -17.81
N SER A 93 10.43 8.99 -16.78
CA SER A 93 11.12 7.70 -16.80
C SER A 93 10.21 6.51 -16.49
N ASN A 94 9.01 6.75 -15.98
CA ASN A 94 8.04 5.70 -15.68
C ASN A 94 7.14 5.43 -16.88
N ARG A 95 6.72 4.18 -17.01
CA ARG A 95 5.70 3.81 -17.98
C ARG A 95 4.35 4.27 -17.46
N CYS A 96 3.61 5.03 -18.27
CA CYS A 96 2.21 5.34 -18.00
C CYS A 96 1.36 4.13 -18.36
N VAL A 97 0.96 3.37 -17.34
CA VAL A 97 0.28 2.09 -17.49
C VAL A 97 -1.18 2.32 -17.83
N ASN A 98 -1.62 1.75 -18.95
CA ASN A 98 -2.94 1.99 -19.54
C ASN A 98 -3.87 0.76 -19.47
N GLN A 99 -3.67 -0.11 -18.49
CA GLN A 99 -4.52 -1.29 -18.26
C GLN A 99 -5.58 -1.00 -17.21
N ARG A 100 -6.68 -1.76 -17.22
CA ARG A 100 -7.71 -1.64 -16.18
C ARG A 100 -7.12 -2.04 -14.82
N PRO A 101 -7.43 -1.32 -13.72
CA PRO A 101 -8.31 -0.15 -13.63
C PRO A 101 -7.64 1.21 -13.88
N VAL A 102 -6.30 1.28 -13.92
CA VAL A 102 -5.54 2.54 -14.03
C VAL A 102 -5.74 3.29 -15.35
N ASN A 103 -6.33 2.65 -16.35
CA ASN A 103 -6.73 3.30 -17.60
C ASN A 103 -7.88 4.32 -17.46
N HIS A 104 -8.47 4.48 -16.27
CA HIS A 104 -9.48 5.50 -15.97
C HIS A 104 -8.92 6.72 -15.24
N MET A 105 -7.60 6.76 -15.00
CA MET A 105 -6.97 7.83 -14.24
C MET A 105 -7.16 9.20 -14.92
N CYS A 106 -7.67 10.16 -14.16
CA CYS A 106 -7.86 11.53 -14.62
C CYS A 106 -7.44 12.55 -13.55
N THR A 107 -6.55 13.45 -13.93
CA THR A 107 -5.98 14.48 -13.03
C THR A 107 -6.92 15.67 -12.84
N THR A 108 -7.90 15.84 -13.74
CA THR A 108 -8.94 16.86 -13.66
C THR A 108 -10.28 16.20 -13.92
N ALA A 109 -11.09 16.05 -12.86
CA ALA A 109 -12.39 15.40 -12.95
C ALA A 109 -13.26 16.04 -14.05
N GLY A 110 -13.84 15.21 -14.93
CA GLY A 110 -14.70 15.67 -16.03
C GLY A 110 -13.98 16.20 -17.27
N SER A 111 -12.64 16.30 -17.26
CA SER A 111 -11.89 16.70 -18.46
C SER A 111 -11.97 15.65 -19.56
N ALA A 112 -12.13 16.07 -20.82
CA ALA A 112 -12.01 15.17 -21.98
C ALA A 112 -10.55 14.72 -22.20
N SER A 113 -9.58 15.49 -21.71
CA SER A 113 -8.14 15.28 -21.88
C SER A 113 -7.53 14.60 -20.65
N CYS A 114 -8.10 13.47 -20.23
CA CYS A 114 -7.54 12.67 -19.14
C CYS A 114 -6.30 11.87 -19.62
N PRO A 115 -5.27 11.68 -18.77
CA PRO A 115 -4.15 10.81 -19.10
C PRO A 115 -4.55 9.37 -19.39
N LYS A 116 -5.60 8.84 -18.73
CA LYS A 116 -6.08 7.46 -18.91
C LYS A 116 -4.99 6.42 -18.71
N CYS A 117 -4.07 6.71 -17.80
CA CYS A 117 -3.00 5.82 -17.37
C CYS A 117 -2.42 6.31 -16.04
N THR A 118 -1.74 5.42 -15.32
CA THR A 118 -1.00 5.75 -14.09
C THR A 118 0.49 5.41 -14.27
N PRO A 119 1.42 6.35 -14.04
CA PRO A 119 2.85 6.05 -14.11
C PRO A 119 3.26 5.02 -13.05
N ARG A 120 3.99 3.96 -13.42
CA ARG A 120 4.46 2.94 -12.47
C ARG A 120 5.94 2.58 -12.69
N GLY A 121 6.60 2.13 -11.63
CA GLY A 121 7.89 1.43 -11.74
C GLY A 121 7.75 0.09 -12.46
N ASN A 122 8.85 -0.50 -12.94
CA ASN A 122 8.82 -1.78 -13.66
C ASN A 122 8.74 -2.96 -12.68
N TRP A 123 7.54 -3.25 -12.18
CA TRP A 123 7.26 -4.32 -11.22
C TRP A 123 7.50 -5.72 -11.80
N ALA A 124 7.42 -5.88 -13.12
CA ALA A 124 7.75 -7.14 -13.79
C ALA A 124 9.25 -7.50 -13.71
N ASN A 125 10.12 -6.50 -13.51
CA ASN A 125 11.57 -6.66 -13.36
C ASN A 125 12.09 -6.20 -11.98
N THR A 126 11.21 -6.10 -10.99
CA THR A 126 11.56 -5.73 -9.61
C THR A 126 11.24 -6.92 -8.72
N GLY A 127 12.25 -7.46 -8.03
CA GLY A 127 12.07 -8.55 -7.07
C GLY A 127 11.25 -8.13 -5.85
N MET A 128 10.70 -9.11 -5.12
CA MET A 128 10.17 -8.83 -3.79
C MET A 128 11.33 -8.42 -2.85
N ILE A 129 11.07 -7.49 -1.94
CA ILE A 129 12.10 -6.91 -1.06
C ILE A 129 12.15 -7.64 0.28
N SER A 130 13.33 -7.76 0.90
CA SER A 130 13.50 -8.46 2.18
C SER A 130 12.65 -7.90 3.31
N ASP A 131 12.32 -6.61 3.26
CA ASP A 131 11.44 -5.91 4.22
C ASP A 131 10.03 -6.48 4.28
N MET A 132 9.58 -7.15 3.21
CA MET A 132 8.32 -7.88 3.19
C MET A 132 8.42 -9.26 3.87
N GLY A 133 9.63 -9.73 4.15
CA GLY A 133 9.86 -11.03 4.76
C GLY A 133 9.41 -11.07 6.22
N ILE A 134 8.94 -12.26 6.65
CA ILE A 134 8.36 -12.46 7.99
C ILE A 134 9.28 -12.01 9.12
N ALA A 135 10.60 -12.17 8.98
CA ALA A 135 11.56 -11.75 10.00
C ALA A 135 11.56 -10.23 10.21
N ASN A 136 11.58 -9.45 9.12
CA ASN A 136 11.57 -7.99 9.18
C ASN A 136 10.20 -7.46 9.61
N VAL A 137 9.12 -8.02 9.06
CA VAL A 137 7.75 -7.65 9.48
C VAL A 137 7.55 -7.93 10.96
N ARG A 138 7.97 -9.10 11.46
CA ARG A 138 7.91 -9.42 12.89
C ARG A 138 8.70 -8.43 13.74
N GLN A 139 9.90 -8.06 13.30
CA GLN A 139 10.71 -7.08 14.01
C GLN A 139 10.02 -5.72 14.08
N SER A 140 9.43 -5.25 12.97
CA SER A 140 8.73 -3.96 12.95
C SER A 140 7.49 -3.95 13.84
N VAL A 141 6.72 -5.04 13.84
CA VAL A 141 5.45 -5.14 14.57
C VAL A 141 5.63 -5.44 16.05
N LEU A 142 6.56 -6.33 16.41
CA LEU A 142 6.69 -6.86 17.78
C LEU A 142 7.97 -6.45 18.50
N GLY A 143 8.88 -5.74 17.83
CA GLY A 143 10.15 -5.29 18.39
C GLY A 143 10.06 -4.01 19.21
N GLY A 144 8.98 -3.24 19.09
CA GLY A 144 8.74 -2.03 19.88
C GLY A 144 8.02 -2.30 21.21
N SER A 145 8.26 -1.43 22.20
CA SER A 145 7.61 -1.47 23.52
C SER A 145 6.30 -0.70 23.61
N ASP A 146 6.06 0.22 22.68
CA ASP A 146 4.94 1.17 22.67
C ASP A 146 4.50 1.47 21.22
N ILE A 147 3.28 1.99 21.03
CA ILE A 147 2.73 2.33 19.72
C ILE A 147 3.57 3.33 18.96
N LEU A 148 4.23 4.28 19.64
CA LEU A 148 5.06 5.27 18.96
C LEU A 148 6.23 4.60 18.25
N THR A 149 6.91 3.68 18.94
CA THR A 149 8.02 2.90 18.40
C THR A 149 7.53 1.96 17.30
N VAL A 150 6.43 1.24 17.53
CA VAL A 150 5.86 0.31 16.53
C VAL A 150 5.37 1.05 15.29
N SER A 151 4.69 2.19 15.44
CA SER A 151 4.25 3.04 14.33
C SER A 151 5.44 3.51 13.48
N ARG A 152 6.51 4.00 14.12
CA ARG A 152 7.74 4.39 13.40
C ARG A 152 8.41 3.22 12.70
N ASN A 153 8.49 2.07 13.35
CA ASN A 153 9.08 0.87 12.76
C ASN A 153 8.29 0.45 11.51
N ILE A 154 6.96 0.32 11.60
CA ILE A 154 6.10 -0.04 10.48
C ILE A 154 6.17 1.01 9.35
N GLU A 155 6.12 2.30 9.70
CA GLU A 155 6.20 3.40 8.73
C GLU A 155 7.54 3.37 7.97
N SER A 156 8.65 3.12 8.66
CA SER A 156 9.97 3.00 8.04
C SER A 156 10.11 1.72 7.21
N SER A 157 9.70 0.56 7.75
CA SER A 157 9.73 -0.74 7.09
C SER A 157 8.56 -1.62 7.58
N PRO A 158 7.69 -2.12 6.68
CA PRO A 158 7.90 -2.15 5.22
C PRO A 158 7.32 -0.94 4.45
N HIS A 159 6.59 -0.02 5.09
CA HIS A 159 5.79 1.00 4.40
C HIS A 159 6.59 1.89 3.45
N ASN A 160 7.57 2.66 3.94
CA ASN A 160 8.32 3.60 3.09
C ASN A 160 9.12 2.88 2.00
N ILE A 161 9.69 1.72 2.31
CA ILE A 161 10.51 0.96 1.36
C ILE A 161 9.64 0.44 0.22
N LEU A 162 8.42 -0.02 0.50
CA LEU A 162 7.50 -0.50 -0.51
C LEU A 162 7.00 0.63 -1.42
N HIS A 163 6.62 1.79 -0.86
CA HIS A 163 6.30 2.99 -1.66
C HIS A 163 7.42 3.35 -2.64
N ASN A 164 8.66 3.40 -2.16
CA ASN A 164 9.83 3.71 -2.97
C ASN A 164 10.10 2.65 -4.05
N THR A 165 9.92 1.37 -3.71
CA THR A 165 10.13 0.24 -4.63
C THR A 165 9.14 0.25 -5.79
N LEU A 166 7.88 0.63 -5.53
CA LEU A 166 6.86 0.71 -6.59
C LEU A 166 7.07 1.89 -7.54
N ASN A 167 7.80 2.93 -7.10
CA ASN A 167 8.14 4.12 -7.88
C ASN A 167 6.89 4.88 -8.39
N GLY A 168 7.07 5.88 -9.26
CA GLY A 168 5.96 6.68 -9.78
C GLY A 168 5.25 7.46 -8.66
N PRO A 169 3.92 7.64 -8.75
CA PRO A 169 3.12 8.23 -7.68
C PRO A 169 3.24 7.49 -6.35
N MET A 170 3.45 6.17 -6.34
CA MET A 170 3.63 5.42 -5.08
C MET A 170 4.84 5.91 -4.28
N ALA A 171 5.90 6.39 -4.92
CA ALA A 171 7.05 6.98 -4.22
C ALA A 171 6.83 8.45 -3.80
N ASN A 172 5.65 9.03 -4.06
CA ASN A 172 5.33 10.40 -3.72
C ASN A 172 4.27 10.45 -2.62
N VAL A 173 4.70 10.85 -1.42
CA VAL A 173 3.86 10.91 -0.21
C VAL A 173 2.59 11.76 -0.39
N GLN A 174 2.57 12.72 -1.31
CA GLN A 174 1.43 13.62 -1.50
C GLN A 174 0.36 13.04 -2.42
N ILE A 175 0.74 12.15 -3.34
CA ILE A 175 -0.16 11.66 -4.39
C ILE A 175 -0.16 10.14 -4.56
N SER A 176 0.51 9.38 -3.70
CA SER A 176 0.49 7.90 -3.77
C SER A 176 -0.90 7.26 -3.83
N PRO A 177 -1.98 7.81 -3.21
CA PRO A 177 -3.32 7.23 -3.35
C PRO A 177 -3.92 7.25 -4.76
N VAL A 178 -3.29 7.92 -5.74
CA VAL A 178 -3.76 7.93 -7.14
C VAL A 178 -3.50 6.60 -7.84
N ASP A 179 -2.59 5.77 -7.32
CA ASP A 179 -2.42 4.39 -7.75
C ASP A 179 -3.28 3.48 -6.86
N PRO A 180 -4.24 2.71 -7.42
CA PRO A 180 -5.11 1.84 -6.63
C PRO A 180 -4.36 0.85 -5.73
N ILE A 181 -3.13 0.44 -6.07
CA ILE A 181 -2.34 -0.48 -5.22
C ILE A 181 -2.03 0.11 -3.84
N PHE A 182 -2.07 1.44 -3.70
CA PHE A 182 -1.96 2.15 -2.42
C PHE A 182 -2.90 1.57 -1.37
N PHE A 183 -4.17 1.35 -1.72
CA PHE A 183 -5.18 0.91 -0.75
C PHE A 183 -4.88 -0.51 -0.26
N MET A 184 -4.39 -1.38 -1.13
CA MET A 184 -4.06 -2.76 -0.78
C MET A 184 -2.81 -2.81 0.09
N HIS A 185 -1.80 -2.01 -0.25
CA HIS A 185 -0.62 -1.82 0.59
C HIS A 185 -1.00 -1.32 1.98
N HIS A 186 -1.81 -0.28 2.07
CA HIS A 186 -2.22 0.32 3.34
C HIS A 186 -3.17 -0.56 4.15
N ASN A 187 -3.99 -1.41 3.53
CA ASN A 187 -4.72 -2.46 4.25
C ASN A 187 -3.77 -3.48 4.90
N THR A 188 -2.62 -3.76 4.30
CA THR A 188 -1.59 -4.58 4.97
C THR A 188 -0.98 -3.84 6.15
N ILE A 189 -0.72 -2.53 6.04
CA ILE A 189 -0.26 -1.71 7.16
C ILE A 189 -1.28 -1.71 8.31
N ASP A 190 -2.56 -1.62 7.98
CA ASP A 190 -3.65 -1.71 8.96
C ASP A 190 -3.75 -3.10 9.63
N LEU A 191 -3.52 -4.16 8.85
CA LEU A 191 -3.41 -5.52 9.37
C LEU A 191 -2.25 -5.65 10.35
N LEU A 192 -1.08 -5.08 10.04
CA LEU A 192 0.07 -5.10 10.95
C LEU A 192 -0.23 -4.40 12.28
N HIS A 193 -0.90 -3.25 12.23
CA HIS A 193 -1.37 -2.55 13.44
C HIS A 193 -2.32 -3.43 14.26
N THR A 194 -3.26 -4.12 13.58
CA THR A 194 -4.20 -5.04 14.23
C THR A 194 -3.49 -6.22 14.90
N ILE A 195 -2.47 -6.78 14.26
CA ILE A 195 -1.63 -7.85 14.84
C ILE A 195 -0.92 -7.35 16.10
N TYR A 196 -0.32 -6.15 16.07
CA TYR A 196 0.31 -5.56 17.26
C TYR A 196 -0.71 -5.45 18.41
N TYR A 197 -1.88 -4.87 18.14
CA TYR A 197 -2.92 -4.68 19.15
C TYR A 197 -3.30 -6.01 19.83
N HIS A 198 -3.64 -7.05 19.06
CA HIS A 198 -4.02 -8.35 19.62
C HIS A 198 -2.87 -9.08 20.33
N CYS A 199 -1.63 -8.89 19.89
CA CYS A 199 -0.48 -9.59 20.48
C CYS A 199 0.14 -8.88 21.69
N LYS A 200 -0.01 -7.55 21.81
CA LYS A 200 0.71 -6.74 22.79
C LYS A 200 -0.18 -5.91 23.69
N VAL A 201 -1.29 -5.38 23.17
CA VAL A 201 -2.15 -4.44 23.90
C VAL A 201 -3.29 -5.19 24.59
N GLU A 202 -4.04 -6.02 23.84
CA GLU A 202 -5.19 -6.76 24.38
C GLU A 202 -4.82 -7.66 25.58
N PRO A 203 -3.71 -8.44 25.57
CA PRO A 203 -3.32 -9.26 26.71
C PRO A 203 -2.89 -8.47 27.95
N ALA A 204 -2.54 -7.19 27.79
CA ALA A 204 -2.14 -6.33 28.90
C ALA A 204 -3.34 -5.81 29.71
N ASN A 205 -4.57 -6.02 29.23
CA ASN A 205 -5.82 -5.69 29.92
C ASN A 205 -5.85 -4.22 30.42
N LEU A 206 -5.45 -3.32 29.53
CA LEU A 206 -5.32 -1.88 29.78
C LEU A 206 -6.71 -1.23 29.76
N SER A 207 -6.93 -0.22 30.61
CA SER A 207 -8.16 0.58 30.56
C SER A 207 -8.26 1.39 29.26
N ASP A 208 -9.46 1.83 28.89
CA ASP A 208 -9.70 2.66 27.70
C ASP A 208 -8.81 3.92 27.65
N LEU A 209 -8.47 4.49 28.82
CA LEU A 209 -7.59 5.66 28.91
C LEU A 209 -6.12 5.29 28.62
N GLN A 210 -5.70 4.11 29.04
CA GLN A 210 -4.36 3.60 28.77
C GLN A 210 -4.23 3.26 27.28
N GLN A 211 -5.22 2.57 26.70
CA GLN A 211 -5.26 2.20 25.28
C GLN A 211 -5.19 3.38 24.30
N GLN A 212 -5.49 4.61 24.74
CA GLN A 212 -5.35 5.82 23.92
C GLN A 212 -3.89 6.28 23.76
N ASN A 213 -3.01 5.86 24.66
CA ASN A 213 -1.60 6.24 24.70
C ASN A 213 -0.64 5.06 24.53
N ASP A 214 -1.16 3.84 24.54
CA ASP A 214 -0.42 2.59 24.32
C ASP A 214 -0.16 2.30 22.86
#